data_AF-A0A7W0JW80-F1
#
_entry.id   AF-A0A7W0JW80-F1
#
_cell.length_a   1.000
_cell.length_b   1.000
_cell.length_c   1.000
_cell.angle_alpha   90.00
_cell.angle_beta   90.00
_cell.angle_gamma   90.00
#
_symmetry.space_group_name_H-M   'P 1'
#
loop_
_entity.id
_entity.type
_entity.pdbx_description
1 polymer ?
#
loop_
_entity_poly.entity_id
_entity_poly.type
_entity_poly.pdbx_seq_one_letter_code
_entity_poly.pdbx_strand_id
1 'polypeptide(L)'
;MLVFVHHVRPGRHKEYEALMTEIWGTALNKVARSGNQLWAWTLAARRDLVPLTSPSKDSTTTYVYLIDPAPPQFFSDTGTFPQSLLIEAGYSREQADSLDRRLDATVSAWHFYPRVQRPFGGAQP
;
A
#
# COMPACT_ATOMS: atom_id res chain seq x y z
N MET A 1 11.41 3.88 -1.97
CA MET A 1 10.64 2.93 -1.15
C MET A 1 9.55 3.62 -0.33
N LEU A 2 8.32 3.11 -0.40
CA LEU A 2 7.22 3.35 0.55
C LEU A 2 7.06 2.13 1.45
N VAL A 3 6.71 2.35 2.72
CA VAL A 3 6.43 1.27 3.67
C VAL A 3 5.08 1.53 4.32
N PHE A 4 4.17 0.57 4.18
CA PHE A 4 2.92 0.51 4.94
C PHE A 4 2.99 -0.63 5.95
N VAL A 5 2.63 -0.34 7.19
CA VAL A 5 2.49 -1.33 8.26
C VAL A 5 1.04 -1.30 8.71
N HIS A 6 0.31 -2.38 8.46
CA HIS A 6 -1.09 -2.48 8.87
C HIS A 6 -1.24 -3.55 9.94
N HIS A 7 -1.88 -3.18 11.04
CA HIS A 7 -2.35 -4.11 12.05
C HIS A 7 -3.75 -4.57 11.67
N VAL A 8 -3.91 -5.83 11.32
CA VAL A 8 -5.18 -6.38 10.82
C VAL A 8 -5.99 -6.91 11.99
N ARG A 9 -7.27 -6.53 12.04
CA ARG A 9 -8.19 -7.00 13.08
C ARG A 9 -8.28 -8.54 13.09
N PRO A 10 -8.48 -9.17 14.26
CA PRO A 10 -8.59 -10.61 14.37
C PRO A 10 -9.63 -11.18 13.39
N GLY A 11 -9.28 -12.27 12.69
CA GLY A 11 -10.16 -12.93 11.72
C GLY A 11 -10.28 -12.26 10.35
N ARG A 12 -9.74 -11.05 10.14
CA ARG A 12 -9.89 -10.30 8.87
C ARG A 12 -8.76 -10.49 7.85
N HIS A 13 -7.76 -11.32 8.15
CA HIS A 13 -6.60 -11.62 7.27
C HIS A 13 -6.97 -11.91 5.80
N LYS A 14 -7.96 -12.78 5.53
CA LYS A 14 -8.38 -13.09 4.16
C LYS A 14 -8.97 -11.89 3.42
N GLU A 15 -9.79 -11.10 4.11
CA GLU A 15 -10.37 -9.87 3.54
C GLU A 15 -9.27 -8.85 3.24
N TYR A 16 -8.32 -8.72 4.16
CA TYR A 16 -7.16 -7.86 4.00
C TYR A 16 -6.31 -8.23 2.77
N GLU A 17 -5.97 -9.50 2.62
CA GLU A 17 -5.18 -9.98 1.49
C GLU A 17 -5.91 -9.78 0.14
N ALA A 18 -7.23 -9.97 0.13
CA ALA A 18 -8.07 -9.70 -1.04
C ALA A 18 -8.07 -8.21 -1.40
N LEU A 19 -8.26 -7.32 -0.41
CA LEU A 19 -8.22 -5.88 -0.60
C LEU A 19 -6.85 -5.43 -1.12
N MET A 20 -5.77 -5.86 -0.49
CA MET A 20 -4.41 -5.43 -0.88
C MET A 20 -3.98 -6.03 -2.23
N THR A 21 -4.55 -7.17 -2.64
CA THR A 21 -4.39 -7.72 -3.99
C THR A 21 -5.16 -6.91 -5.03
N GLU A 22 -6.39 -6.51 -4.73
CA GLU A 22 -7.18 -5.67 -5.64
C GLU A 22 -6.54 -4.29 -5.82
N ILE A 23 -6.10 -3.67 -4.74
CA ILE A 23 -5.48 -2.35 -4.75
C ILE A 23 -4.12 -2.38 -5.44
N TRP A 24 -3.17 -3.11 -4.88
CA TRP A 24 -1.77 -3.04 -5.32
C TRP A 24 -1.46 -3.99 -6.46
N GLY A 25 -2.31 -5.00 -6.68
CA GLY A 25 -2.26 -5.85 -7.85
C GLY A 25 -3.10 -5.24 -8.97
N THR A 26 -4.43 -5.35 -8.88
CA THR A 26 -5.34 -5.01 -9.99
C THR A 26 -5.29 -3.53 -10.37
N ALA A 27 -5.54 -2.61 -9.42
CA ALA A 27 -5.65 -1.18 -9.73
C ALA A 27 -4.30 -0.59 -10.17
N LEU A 28 -3.21 -0.92 -9.47
CA LEU A 28 -1.86 -0.51 -9.89
C LEU A 28 -1.52 -0.98 -11.31
N ASN A 29 -1.85 -2.23 -11.66
CA ASN A 29 -1.63 -2.75 -13.01
C ASN A 29 -2.47 -2.00 -14.07
N LYS A 30 -3.71 -1.64 -13.76
CA LYS A 30 -4.56 -0.87 -14.68
C LYS A 30 -3.96 0.50 -14.97
N VAL A 31 -3.53 1.24 -13.94
CA VAL A 31 -2.94 2.58 -14.12
C VAL A 31 -1.63 2.52 -14.88
N ALA A 32 -0.78 1.56 -14.55
CA ALA A 32 0.49 1.47 -15.24
C ALA A 32 0.36 1.04 -16.72
N ARG A 33 -0.67 0.24 -17.05
CA ARG A 33 -0.99 -0.13 -18.45
C ARG A 33 -1.71 0.97 -19.22
N SER A 34 -2.31 1.96 -18.56
CA SER A 34 -2.96 3.09 -19.24
C SER A 34 -1.97 4.10 -19.84
N GLY A 35 -0.66 3.86 -19.68
CA GLY A 35 0.39 4.74 -20.17
C GLY A 35 0.78 5.85 -19.19
N ASN A 36 0.25 5.82 -17.96
CA ASN A 36 0.65 6.76 -16.92
C ASN A 36 2.09 6.45 -16.47
N GLN A 37 3.04 7.24 -16.98
CA GLN A 37 4.47 7.07 -16.73
C GLN A 37 4.84 7.17 -15.24
N LEU A 38 4.03 7.85 -14.42
CA LEU A 38 4.24 7.94 -12.97
C LEU A 38 4.15 6.57 -12.29
N TRP A 39 3.31 5.67 -12.82
CA TRP A 39 3.06 4.34 -12.26
C TRP A 39 3.68 3.21 -13.09
N ALA A 40 4.18 3.51 -14.29
CA ALA A 40 4.90 2.53 -15.12
C ALA A 40 6.10 1.93 -14.37
N TRP A 41 6.84 2.73 -13.61
CA TRP A 41 7.98 2.25 -12.81
C TRP A 41 7.56 1.41 -11.60
N THR A 42 6.34 1.62 -11.07
CA THR A 42 5.82 0.77 -9.99
C THR A 42 5.44 -0.64 -10.43
N LEU A 43 5.30 -0.93 -11.73
CA LEU A 43 5.18 -2.32 -12.19
C LEU A 43 6.47 -3.11 -12.05
N ALA A 44 7.61 -2.43 -12.22
CA ALA A 44 8.91 -3.00 -11.94
C ALA A 44 9.21 -3.02 -10.43
N ALA A 45 8.41 -2.30 -9.63
CA ALA A 45 8.58 -2.27 -8.19
C ALA A 45 8.17 -3.59 -7.56
N ARG A 46 9.03 -4.10 -6.69
CA ARG A 46 8.74 -5.32 -5.93
C ARG A 46 7.72 -4.99 -4.85
N ARG A 47 6.59 -5.72 -4.84
CA ARG A 47 5.66 -5.78 -3.71
C ARG A 47 6.09 -6.93 -2.81
N ASP A 48 6.76 -6.61 -1.72
CA ASP A 48 7.04 -7.58 -0.68
C ASP A 48 5.96 -7.52 0.39
N LEU A 49 5.25 -8.64 0.51
CA LEU A 49 4.31 -8.92 1.59
C LEU A 49 5.02 -9.77 2.63
N VAL A 50 5.23 -9.22 3.83
CA VAL A 50 5.78 -10.00 4.94
C VAL A 50 4.76 -10.00 6.08
N PRO A 51 4.09 -11.13 6.37
CA PRO A 51 3.37 -11.28 7.63
C PRO A 51 4.40 -11.36 8.74
N LEU A 52 4.34 -10.43 9.71
CA LEU A 52 5.14 -10.52 10.91
C LEU A 52 4.46 -11.56 11.81
N THR A 53 5.07 -12.73 11.91
CA THR A 53 4.51 -14.00 12.43
C THR A 53 4.24 -14.03 13.94
N SER A 54 4.22 -12.90 14.62
CA SER A 54 3.81 -12.84 16.02
C SER A 54 2.48 -12.10 16.11
N PRO A 55 1.35 -12.81 16.24
CA PRO A 55 0.11 -12.16 16.63
C PRO A 55 0.40 -11.37 17.91
N SER A 56 0.11 -10.07 17.90
CA SER A 56 0.30 -9.24 19.09
C SER A 56 -0.66 -9.69 20.19
N LYS A 57 -0.46 -9.20 21.42
CA LYS A 57 -1.30 -9.55 22.58
C LYS A 57 -2.80 -9.31 22.35
N ASP A 58 -3.17 -8.46 21.39
CA ASP A 58 -4.54 -8.14 20.97
C ASP A 58 -5.06 -9.03 19.80
N SER A 59 -4.33 -10.10 19.45
CA SER A 59 -4.64 -11.01 18.34
C SER A 59 -4.67 -10.36 16.94
N THR A 60 -4.07 -9.18 16.78
CA THR A 60 -3.91 -8.57 15.45
C THR A 60 -2.72 -9.19 14.71
N THR A 61 -2.84 -9.29 13.39
CA THR A 61 -1.74 -9.73 12.51
C THR A 61 -1.12 -8.51 11.86
N THR A 62 0.19 -8.34 11.99
CA THR A 62 0.87 -7.21 11.37
C THR A 62 1.39 -7.60 9.99
N TYR A 63 1.07 -6.81 8.99
CA TYR A 63 1.62 -6.95 7.65
C TYR A 63 2.45 -5.74 7.27
N VAL A 64 3.57 -5.99 6.61
CA VAL A 64 4.42 -4.96 6.00
C VAL A 64 4.29 -5.04 4.49
N TYR A 65 4.00 -3.91 3.86
CA TYR A 65 3.97 -3.73 2.41
C TYR A 65 5.05 -2.76 2.00
N LEU A 66 5.95 -3.25 1.15
CA LEU A 66 7.03 -2.46 0.57
C LEU A 66 6.72 -2.19 -0.90
N ILE A 67 6.86 -0.93 -1.31
CA ILE A 67 6.76 -0.51 -2.72
C ILE A 67 8.04 0.23 -3.08
N ASP A 68 8.87 -0.35 -3.95
CA ASP A 68 10.13 0.25 -4.38
C ASP A 68 10.43 0.02 -5.86
N PRO A 69 10.55 1.07 -6.70
CA PRO A 69 10.57 2.50 -6.35
C PRO A 69 9.22 3.06 -5.90
N ALA A 70 9.27 4.07 -5.03
CA ALA A 70 8.10 4.86 -4.64
C ALA A 70 7.68 5.79 -5.81
N PRO A 71 6.40 5.86 -6.20
CA PRO A 71 5.96 6.82 -7.21
C PRO A 71 6.33 8.25 -6.78
N PRO A 72 6.84 9.09 -7.70
CA PRO A 72 7.36 10.42 -7.35
C PRO A 72 6.32 11.38 -6.80
N GLN A 73 5.03 11.17 -7.12
CA GLN A 73 3.90 11.97 -6.62
C GLN A 73 3.03 11.20 -5.63
N PHE A 74 3.55 10.13 -5.01
CA PHE A 74 2.82 9.44 -3.97
C PHE A 74 2.84 10.27 -2.67
N PHE A 75 1.90 11.21 -2.56
CA PHE A 75 1.69 12.07 -1.40
C PHE A 75 0.62 11.47 -0.50
N SER A 76 0.95 10.39 0.21
CA SER A 76 0.14 9.96 1.36
C SER A 76 0.83 10.44 2.62
N ASP A 77 0.84 11.76 2.86
CA ASP A 77 1.50 12.33 4.06
C ASP A 77 0.82 11.87 5.37
N THR A 78 -0.35 11.26 5.25
CA THR A 78 -1.21 10.76 6.33
C THR A 78 -1.13 9.25 6.52
N GLY A 79 -0.47 8.51 5.63
CA GLY A 79 -0.54 7.05 5.61
C GLY A 79 -1.90 6.48 5.26
N THR A 80 -2.85 7.33 4.88
CA THR A 80 -4.16 6.92 4.40
C THR A 80 -4.08 6.46 2.95
N PHE A 81 -5.01 5.59 2.61
CA PHE A 81 -5.12 4.96 1.33
C PHE A 81 -5.16 5.97 0.16
N PRO A 82 -4.39 5.77 -0.93
CA PRO A 82 -4.38 6.68 -2.08
C PRO A 82 -5.65 6.47 -2.92
N GLN A 83 -6.76 7.13 -2.57
CA GLN A 83 -7.99 7.08 -3.39
C GLN A 83 -7.73 7.49 -4.85
N SER A 84 -6.79 8.42 -5.08
CA SER A 84 -6.37 8.84 -6.43
C SER A 84 -5.92 7.68 -7.32
N LEU A 85 -5.21 6.68 -6.76
CA LEU A 85 -4.79 5.49 -7.51
C LEU A 85 -6.00 4.74 -8.08
N LEU A 86 -7.06 4.57 -7.29
CA LEU A 86 -8.26 3.85 -7.73
C LEU A 86 -9.00 4.64 -8.81
N ILE A 87 -9.12 5.96 -8.65
CA ILE A 87 -9.75 6.81 -9.67
C ILE A 87 -8.97 6.76 -10.98
N GLU A 88 -7.64 6.88 -10.93
CA GLU A 88 -6.76 6.74 -12.09
C GLU A 88 -6.85 5.34 -12.73
N ALA A 89 -7.15 4.31 -11.93
CA ALA A 89 -7.37 2.95 -12.40
C ALA A 89 -8.75 2.73 -13.05
N GLY A 90 -9.58 3.78 -13.13
CA GLY A 90 -10.90 3.76 -13.74
C GLY A 90 -12.02 3.33 -12.79
N TYR A 91 -11.78 3.29 -11.47
CA TYR A 91 -12.83 3.04 -10.49
C TYR A 91 -13.66 4.33 -10.33
N SER A 92 -14.96 4.18 -10.14
CA SER A 92 -15.79 5.31 -9.74
C SER A 92 -15.43 5.78 -8.33
N ARG A 93 -15.82 7.00 -7.96
CA ARG A 93 -15.59 7.52 -6.61
C ARG A 93 -16.28 6.65 -5.55
N GLU A 94 -17.49 6.19 -5.83
CA GLU A 94 -18.24 5.31 -4.93
C GLU A 94 -17.53 3.96 -4.71
N GLN A 95 -16.91 3.41 -5.77
CA GLN A 95 -16.12 2.19 -5.66
C GLN A 95 -14.85 2.41 -4.83
N ALA A 96 -14.16 3.54 -5.06
CA ALA A 96 -12.99 3.91 -4.27
C ALA A 96 -13.32 4.08 -2.78
N ASP A 97 -14.41 4.81 -2.47
CA ASP A 97 -14.90 5.00 -1.11
C ASP A 97 -15.37 3.70 -0.44
N SER A 98 -15.89 2.76 -1.23
CA SER A 98 -16.26 1.43 -0.72
C SER A 98 -15.03 0.61 -0.35
N LEU A 99 -13.99 0.61 -1.18
CA LEU A 99 -12.74 -0.09 -0.89
C LEU A 99 -12.01 0.52 0.32
N ASP A 100 -11.97 1.84 0.41
CA ASP A 100 -11.37 2.57 1.52
C ASP A 100 -12.07 2.23 2.85
N ARG A 101 -13.40 2.32 2.90
CA ARG A 101 -14.19 1.92 4.09
C ARG A 101 -13.99 0.46 4.48
N ARG A 102 -13.88 -0.44 3.52
CA ARG A 102 -13.62 -1.87 3.80
C ARG A 102 -12.23 -2.10 4.37
N LEU A 103 -11.24 -1.35 3.88
CA LEU A 103 -9.88 -1.41 4.41
C LEU A 103 -9.82 -0.82 5.82
N ASP A 104 -10.50 0.30 6.07
CA ASP A 104 -10.66 0.89 7.42
C ASP A 104 -11.41 -0.05 8.39
N ALA A 105 -12.41 -0.79 7.90
CA ALA A 105 -13.09 -1.84 8.66
C ALA A 105 -12.24 -3.11 8.88
N THR A 106 -11.13 -3.26 8.17
CA THR A 106 -10.23 -4.43 8.25
C THR A 106 -9.00 -4.16 9.12
N VAL A 107 -8.47 -2.95 9.08
CA VAL A 107 -7.23 -2.55 9.75
C VAL A 107 -7.56 -1.83 11.07
N SER A 108 -6.93 -2.25 12.17
CA SER A 108 -7.07 -1.61 13.49
C SER A 108 -6.14 -0.42 13.68
N ALA A 109 -4.96 -0.47 13.06
CA ALA A 109 -3.97 0.61 13.10
C ALA A 109 -3.11 0.60 11.84
N TRP A 110 -2.73 1.79 11.38
CA TRP A 110 -1.96 1.99 10.16
C TRP A 110 -0.75 2.85 10.52
N HIS A 111 0.44 2.41 10.12
CA HIS A 111 1.64 3.22 10.16
C HIS A 111 2.20 3.34 8.77
N PHE A 112 2.51 4.57 8.38
CA PHE A 112 3.14 4.87 7.12
C PHE A 112 4.46 5.55 7.37
N TYR A 113 5.48 5.06 6.66
CA TYR A 113 6.79 5.66 6.67
C TYR A 113 7.04 6.23 5.27
N PRO A 114 6.91 7.57 5.10
CA PRO A 114 7.20 8.20 3.82
C PRO A 114 8.66 7.96 3.44
N ARG A 115 8.91 8.06 2.13
CA ARG A 115 10.21 7.95 1.44
C ARG A 115 11.41 7.91 2.40
N VAL A 116 11.91 6.71 2.66
CA VAL A 116 13.31 6.57 3.07
C VAL A 116 14.13 6.94 1.83
N GLN A 117 14.57 8.21 1.74
CA GLN A 117 15.70 8.53 0.88
C GLN A 117 16.88 7.76 1.46
N ARG A 118 17.24 6.61 0.89
CA ARG A 118 18.60 6.11 1.12
C ARG A 118 19.51 7.17 0.49
N PRO A 119 20.42 7.82 1.25
CA PRO A 119 21.57 8.39 0.59
C PRO A 119 22.33 7.21 -0.03
N PHE A 120 22.16 6.98 -1.33
CA PHE A 120 23.18 6.26 -2.10
C PHE A 120 24.37 7.21 -2.18
N GLY A 121 25.15 7.21 -1.11
CA GLY A 121 26.16 8.21 -0.85
C GLY A 121 26.75 8.00 0.53
N GLY A 122 27.15 6.75 0.82
CA GLY A 122 28.17 6.50 1.81
C GLY A 122 29.48 7.12 1.32
N ALA A 123 29.60 8.43 1.49
CA ALA A 123 30.87 9.11 1.59
C ALA A 123 30.89 9.72 3.00
N GLN A 124 31.56 9.03 3.91
CA GLN A 124 31.98 9.55 5.20
C GLN A 124 33.20 8.74 5.64
N PRO A 125 34.12 9.34 6.41
CA PRO A 125 34.84 10.60 6.22
C PRO A 125 36.26 10.38 5.68
#